data_AF-A0A4R5TKK8-F1
#
_entry.id   AF-A0A4R5TKK8-F1
#
_cell.length_a   1.000
_cell.length_b   1.000
_cell.length_c   1.000
_cell.angle_alpha   90.00
_cell.angle_beta   90.00
_cell.angle_gamma   90.00
#
_symmetry.space_group_name_H-M   'P 1'
#
loop_
_entity.id
_entity.type
_entity.pdbx_description
1 polymer ?
#
loop_
_entity_poly.entity_id
_entity_poly.type
_entity_poly.pdbx_seq_one_letter_code
_entity_poly.pdbx_strand_id
1 'polypeptide(L)'
;MSRAGLVRNAVVSGISCVAMLLGACATHGAPDVGGRWRPVNQFAETPVAIPLQQAYVYQASPADGTLKTMLNRWARDSKMSLSYLHPNDYSLHVPVAQIRTTSLEQAALALTAAYAAQGVRVVADRSQIVVSRTQADQPSGVGAATVQAE
;
A
#
# COMPACT_ATOMS: atom_id res chain seq x y z
N MET A 1 44.25 -60.82 36.67
CA MET A 1 42.89 -60.42 36.24
C MET A 1 42.44 -61.36 35.12
N SER A 2 41.32 -62.09 35.31
CA SER A 2 40.87 -63.12 34.35
C SER A 2 40.36 -62.49 33.05
N ARG A 3 40.74 -63.04 31.90
CA ARG A 3 40.33 -62.58 30.55
C ARG A 3 38.81 -62.45 30.42
N ALA A 4 38.05 -63.28 31.14
CA ALA A 4 36.60 -63.23 31.21
C ALA A 4 36.04 -61.94 31.83
N GLY A 5 36.74 -61.34 32.81
CA GLY A 5 36.33 -60.08 33.43
C GLY A 5 36.58 -58.87 32.52
N LEU A 6 37.65 -58.90 31.72
CA LEU A 6 37.99 -57.84 30.77
C LEU A 6 37.00 -57.81 29.59
N VAL A 7 36.62 -58.99 29.06
CA VAL A 7 35.62 -59.10 27.98
C VAL A 7 34.24 -58.66 28.48
N ARG A 8 33.86 -59.03 29.70
CA ARG A 8 32.57 -58.60 30.29
C ARG A 8 32.50 -57.09 30.49
N ASN A 9 33.57 -56.46 30.98
CA ASN A 9 33.62 -55.00 31.15
C ASN A 9 33.63 -54.25 29.80
N ALA A 10 34.30 -54.80 28.78
CA ALA A 10 34.30 -54.21 27.44
C ALA A 10 32.92 -54.27 26.77
N VAL A 11 32.19 -55.39 26.93
CA VAL A 11 30.81 -55.54 26.42
C VAL A 11 29.86 -54.57 27.14
N VAL A 12 29.96 -54.45 28.47
CA VAL A 12 29.13 -53.51 29.24
C VAL A 12 29.40 -52.05 28.82
N SER A 13 30.67 -51.68 28.61
CA SER A 13 31.04 -50.34 28.13
C SER A 13 30.53 -50.06 26.71
N GLY A 14 30.63 -51.04 25.80
CA GLY A 14 30.12 -50.93 24.44
C GLY A 14 28.59 -50.73 24.40
N ILE A 15 27.85 -51.48 25.21
CA ILE A 15 26.38 -51.34 25.32
C ILE A 15 26.00 -49.96 25.86
N SER A 16 26.71 -49.46 26.89
CA SER A 16 26.47 -48.12 27.44
C SER A 16 26.73 -47.01 26.41
N CYS A 17 27.80 -47.10 25.63
CA CYS A 17 28.16 -46.10 24.64
C CYS A 17 27.13 -46.04 23.49
N VAL A 18 26.64 -47.20 23.04
CA VAL A 18 25.57 -47.28 22.03
C VAL A 18 24.26 -46.71 22.56
N ALA A 19 23.91 -46.95 23.83
CA ALA A 19 22.71 -46.39 24.44
C ALA A 19 22.73 -44.85 24.54
N MET A 20 23.89 -44.25 24.82
CA MET A 20 24.05 -42.79 24.89
C MET A 20 23.92 -42.12 23.51
N LEU A 21 24.45 -42.74 22.45
CA LEU A 21 24.35 -42.22 21.09
C LEU A 21 22.92 -42.23 20.55
N LEU A 22 22.09 -43.19 20.96
CA LEU A 22 20.68 -43.29 20.54
C LEU A 22 19.79 -42.19 21.14
N GLY A 23 20.14 -41.64 22.31
CA GLY A 23 19.39 -40.55 22.95
C GLY A 23 19.64 -39.16 22.32
N ALA A 24 20.74 -38.99 21.58
CA ALA A 24 21.12 -37.71 20.97
C ALA A 24 20.37 -37.37 19.67
N CYS A 25 19.61 -38.32 19.11
CA CYS A 25 18.77 -38.14 17.92
C CYS A 25 17.29 -37.93 18.25
N ALA A 26 16.93 -37.76 19.54
CA ALA A 26 15.54 -37.52 19.93
C ALA A 26 15.12 -36.08 19.61
N THR A 27 14.51 -35.88 18.45
CA THR A 27 13.84 -34.63 18.09
C THR A 27 12.71 -34.37 19.07
N HIS A 28 12.77 -33.25 19.79
CA HIS A 28 11.67 -32.79 20.62
C HIS A 28 10.45 -32.53 19.73
N GLY A 29 9.33 -33.20 20.01
CA GLY A 29 8.09 -33.01 19.26
C GLY A 29 7.64 -31.55 19.32
N ALA A 30 7.08 -31.04 18.22
CA ALA A 30 6.45 -29.72 18.23
C ALA A 30 5.31 -29.69 19.26
N PRO A 31 5.07 -28.56 19.94
CA PRO A 31 3.90 -28.41 20.80
C PRO A 31 2.62 -28.70 20.01
N ASP A 32 1.77 -29.57 20.55
CA ASP A 32 0.49 -29.90 19.93
C ASP A 32 -0.55 -28.79 20.19
N VAL A 33 -1.56 -28.70 19.32
CA VAL A 33 -2.65 -27.73 19.45
C VAL A 33 -3.63 -28.23 20.51
N GLY A 34 -3.51 -27.72 21.72
CA GLY A 34 -4.40 -28.03 22.84
C GLY A 34 -5.61 -27.11 22.94
N GLY A 35 -6.63 -27.56 23.68
CA GLY A 35 -7.83 -26.77 24.03
C GLY A 35 -9.12 -27.35 23.47
N ARG A 36 -10.26 -26.70 23.80
CA ARG A 36 -11.56 -27.06 23.20
C ARG A 36 -11.64 -26.44 21.82
N TRP A 37 -11.84 -27.26 20.80
CA TRP A 37 -12.16 -26.81 19.46
C TRP A 37 -13.34 -25.84 19.49
N ARG A 38 -13.11 -24.61 19.02
CA ARG A 38 -14.16 -23.61 18.81
C ARG A 38 -14.66 -23.72 17.37
N PRO A 39 -15.99 -23.69 17.14
CA PRO A 39 -16.53 -23.64 15.79
C PRO A 39 -16.07 -22.35 15.09
N VAL A 40 -15.52 -22.47 13.88
CA VAL A 40 -14.98 -21.32 13.12
C VAL A 40 -16.09 -20.65 12.30
N ASN A 41 -16.97 -21.44 11.70
CA ASN A 41 -18.03 -20.95 10.83
C ASN A 41 -19.30 -20.68 11.63
N GLN A 42 -19.37 -19.51 12.25
CA GLN A 42 -20.51 -19.06 13.04
C GLN A 42 -21.10 -17.80 12.40
N PHE A 43 -22.43 -17.69 12.37
CA PHE A 43 -23.06 -16.43 11.99
C PHE A 43 -22.85 -15.39 13.10
N ALA A 44 -22.70 -14.11 12.71
CA ALA A 44 -22.64 -13.01 13.66
C ALA A 44 -23.99 -12.85 14.38
N GLU A 45 -23.96 -12.49 15.66
CA GLU A 45 -25.16 -12.30 16.48
C GLU A 45 -26.02 -11.12 16.01
N THR A 46 -25.40 -10.11 15.40
CA THR A 46 -26.05 -8.90 14.92
C THR A 46 -25.84 -8.71 13.42
N PRO A 47 -26.88 -8.35 12.65
CA PRO A 47 -26.72 -7.95 11.26
C PRO A 47 -25.80 -6.74 11.13
N VAL A 48 -24.83 -6.81 10.21
CA VAL A 48 -23.97 -5.68 9.85
C VAL A 48 -24.46 -5.09 8.53
N ALA A 49 -24.73 -3.79 8.52
CA ALA A 49 -25.09 -3.08 7.30
C ALA A 49 -23.87 -2.99 6.37
N ILE A 50 -23.99 -3.57 5.17
CA ILE A 50 -22.98 -3.46 4.10
C ILE A 50 -23.54 -2.51 3.04
N PRO A 51 -22.96 -1.32 2.83
CA PRO A 51 -23.46 -0.37 1.85
C PRO A 51 -23.38 -0.94 0.42
N LEU A 52 -24.51 -0.88 -0.31
CA LEU A 52 -24.56 -1.32 -1.71
C LEU A 52 -23.87 -0.36 -2.67
N GLN A 53 -23.92 0.94 -2.37
CA GLN A 53 -23.26 1.99 -3.12
C GLN A 53 -22.16 2.59 -2.25
N GLN A 54 -20.91 2.24 -2.55
CA GLN A 54 -19.75 2.82 -1.89
C GLN A 54 -19.24 3.98 -2.75
N ALA A 55 -19.26 5.19 -2.19
CA ALA A 55 -18.68 6.33 -2.87
C ALA A 55 -17.16 6.13 -3.00
N TYR A 56 -16.60 6.55 -4.14
CA TYR A 56 -15.16 6.56 -4.32
C TYR A 56 -14.52 7.50 -3.31
N VAL A 57 -13.42 7.08 -2.69
CA VAL A 57 -12.65 7.90 -1.75
C VAL A 57 -11.34 8.31 -2.41
N TYR A 58 -11.20 9.61 -2.66
CA TYR A 58 -9.96 10.21 -3.14
C TYR A 58 -8.96 10.25 -1.99
N GLN A 59 -7.95 9.38 -2.09
CA GLN A 59 -6.85 9.26 -1.15
C GLN A 59 -5.60 8.73 -1.85
N ALA A 60 -4.44 9.00 -1.27
CA ALA A 60 -3.19 8.37 -1.68
C ALA A 60 -3.18 6.88 -1.30
N SER A 61 -2.61 6.06 -2.18
CA SER A 61 -2.31 4.64 -1.94
C SER A 61 -0.79 4.45 -1.84
N PRO A 62 -0.29 3.50 -1.03
CA PRO A 62 1.13 3.14 -1.05
C PRO A 62 1.66 2.69 -2.43
N ALA A 63 0.77 2.28 -3.34
CA ALA A 63 1.11 1.94 -4.71
C ALA A 63 1.35 3.16 -5.61
N ASP A 64 0.94 4.36 -5.18
CA ASP A 64 1.12 5.60 -5.93
C ASP A 64 2.53 6.16 -5.67
N GLY A 65 3.43 6.04 -6.65
CA GLY A 65 4.79 6.57 -6.51
C GLY A 65 4.89 8.10 -6.63
N THR A 66 3.98 8.71 -7.38
CA THR A 66 4.00 10.14 -7.75
C THR A 66 2.59 10.74 -7.82
N LEU A 67 2.53 12.08 -7.84
CA LEU A 67 1.31 12.84 -8.04
C LEU A 67 0.61 12.46 -9.35
N LYS A 68 1.35 12.37 -10.47
CA LYS A 68 0.77 11.96 -11.76
C LYS A 68 0.20 10.55 -11.71
N THR A 69 0.90 9.59 -11.10
CA THR A 69 0.38 8.21 -10.99
C THR A 69 -0.89 8.13 -10.15
N MET A 70 -0.92 8.86 -9.03
CA MET A 70 -2.09 8.93 -8.15
C MET A 70 -3.29 9.54 -8.88
N LEU A 71 -3.11 10.70 -9.52
CA LEU A 71 -4.18 11.39 -10.23
C LEU A 71 -4.67 10.60 -11.45
N ASN A 72 -3.78 9.86 -12.12
CA ASN A 72 -4.16 8.97 -13.22
C ASN A 72 -5.05 7.82 -12.72
N ARG A 73 -4.74 7.26 -11.54
CA ARG A 73 -5.59 6.27 -10.88
C ARG A 73 -6.95 6.87 -10.49
N TRP A 74 -6.97 8.03 -9.81
CA TRP A 74 -8.22 8.71 -9.44
C TRP A 74 -9.11 8.99 -10.66
N ALA A 75 -8.52 9.46 -11.75
CA ALA A 75 -9.22 9.68 -13.00
C ALA A 75 -9.80 8.37 -13.56
N ARG A 76 -9.00 7.30 -13.65
CA ARG A 76 -9.45 5.97 -14.13
C ARG A 76 -10.60 5.42 -13.30
N ASP A 77 -10.46 5.42 -11.98
CA ASP A 77 -11.46 4.88 -11.07
C ASP A 77 -12.77 5.69 -11.14
N SER A 78 -12.67 6.99 -11.40
CA SER A 78 -13.83 7.90 -11.55
C SER A 78 -14.33 8.03 -12.99
N LYS A 79 -13.78 7.28 -13.95
CA LYS A 79 -14.08 7.36 -15.40
C LYS A 79 -13.88 8.76 -16.00
N MET A 80 -12.87 9.49 -15.51
CA MET A 80 -12.44 10.80 -15.98
C MET A 80 -11.12 10.70 -16.76
N SER A 81 -10.75 11.78 -17.44
CA SER A 81 -9.43 11.94 -18.05
C SER A 81 -8.48 12.74 -17.15
N LEU A 82 -7.17 12.57 -17.33
CA LEU A 82 -6.14 13.39 -16.70
C LEU A 82 -5.41 14.21 -17.78
N SER A 83 -5.42 15.53 -17.63
CA SER A 83 -4.58 16.45 -18.40
C SER A 83 -3.46 16.97 -17.51
N TYR A 84 -2.26 16.41 -17.67
CA TYR A 84 -1.09 16.77 -16.86
C TYR A 84 -0.18 17.72 -17.65
N LEU A 85 -0.39 19.02 -17.46
CA LEU A 85 0.30 20.10 -18.18
C LEU A 85 1.52 20.65 -17.42
N HIS A 86 1.70 20.25 -16.16
CA HIS A 86 2.88 20.63 -15.39
C HIS A 86 4.14 19.91 -15.94
N PRO A 87 5.29 20.60 -16.11
CA PRO A 87 6.49 20.00 -16.73
C PRO A 87 7.15 18.92 -15.86
N ASN A 88 7.04 19.06 -14.55
CA ASN A 88 7.64 18.17 -13.57
C ASN A 88 6.57 17.33 -12.89
N ASP A 89 6.91 16.09 -12.58
CA ASP A 89 6.15 15.25 -11.68
C ASP A 89 6.79 15.24 -10.29
N TYR A 90 5.98 15.02 -9.26
CA TYR A 90 6.41 15.12 -7.86
C TYR A 90 6.06 13.85 -7.10
N SER A 91 6.94 13.48 -6.16
CA SER A 91 6.63 12.43 -5.19
C SER A 91 5.53 12.87 -4.22
N LEU A 92 4.83 11.89 -3.65
CA LEU A 92 3.85 12.13 -2.61
C LEU A 92 4.55 12.41 -1.27
N HIS A 93 4.03 13.38 -0.51
CA HIS A 93 4.57 13.75 0.80
C HIS A 93 3.48 13.81 1.87
N VAL A 94 3.88 13.99 3.13
CA VAL A 94 3.04 13.80 4.33
C VAL A 94 1.65 14.46 4.25
N PRO A 95 1.51 15.75 3.89
CA PRO A 95 0.20 16.38 3.65
C PRO A 95 -0.76 15.61 2.73
N VAL A 96 -0.26 14.98 1.68
CA VAL A 96 -1.10 14.24 0.72
C VAL A 96 -1.69 12.97 1.34
N ALA A 97 -0.97 12.34 2.27
CA ALA A 97 -1.45 11.14 2.98
C ALA A 97 -2.65 11.41 3.89
N GLN A 98 -2.90 12.67 4.26
CA GLN A 98 -4.04 13.08 5.08
C GLN A 98 -5.31 13.36 4.26
N ILE A 99 -5.20 13.41 2.93
CA ILE A 99 -6.34 13.65 2.06
C ILE A 99 -7.17 12.37 1.97
N ARG A 100 -8.39 12.42 2.51
CA ARG A 100 -9.38 11.35 2.40
C ARG A 100 -10.78 11.95 2.33
N THR A 101 -11.35 12.00 1.14
CA THR A 101 -12.69 12.59 0.92
C THR A 101 -13.38 11.93 -0.27
N THR A 102 -14.72 11.99 -0.29
CA THR A 102 -15.54 11.57 -1.42
C THR A 102 -15.75 12.70 -2.44
N SER A 103 -15.29 13.93 -2.15
CA SER A 103 -15.38 15.08 -3.04
C SER A 103 -14.07 15.32 -3.77
N LEU A 104 -14.09 15.16 -5.10
CA LEU A 104 -12.92 15.41 -5.95
C LEU A 104 -12.47 16.88 -5.90
N GLU A 105 -13.43 17.81 -5.84
CA GLU A 105 -13.15 19.25 -5.74
C GLU A 105 -12.39 19.59 -4.44
N GLN A 106 -12.85 19.04 -3.31
CA GLN A 106 -12.15 19.21 -2.03
C GLN A 106 -10.75 18.58 -2.06
N ALA A 107 -10.60 17.41 -2.66
CA ALA A 107 -9.30 16.76 -2.82
C ALA A 107 -8.34 17.58 -3.70
N ALA A 108 -8.83 18.14 -4.82
CA ALA A 108 -8.05 18.98 -5.72
C ALA A 108 -7.60 20.29 -5.04
N LEU A 109 -8.46 20.91 -4.24
CA LEU A 109 -8.11 22.07 -3.43
C LEU A 109 -7.02 21.73 -2.40
N ALA A 110 -7.16 20.61 -1.69
CA ALA A 110 -6.16 20.15 -0.73
C ALA A 110 -4.82 19.84 -1.39
N LEU A 111 -4.81 19.24 -2.58
CA LEU A 111 -3.59 18.99 -3.36
C LEU A 111 -2.93 20.29 -3.82
N THR A 112 -3.72 21.26 -4.29
CA THR A 112 -3.20 22.59 -4.66
C THR A 112 -2.55 23.27 -3.47
N ALA A 113 -3.13 23.17 -2.28
CA ALA A 113 -2.53 23.69 -1.05
C ALA A 113 -1.24 22.93 -0.66
N ALA A 114 -1.25 21.60 -0.76
CA ALA A 114 -0.11 20.75 -0.41
C ALA A 114 1.13 21.02 -1.28
N TYR A 115 0.93 21.31 -2.57
CA TYR A 115 2.00 21.57 -3.54
C TYR A 115 2.15 23.05 -3.94
N ALA A 116 1.62 23.97 -3.11
CA ALA A 116 1.65 25.40 -3.41
C ALA A 116 3.09 25.93 -3.62
N ALA A 117 4.05 25.44 -2.83
CA ALA A 117 5.46 25.82 -2.93
C ALA A 117 6.12 25.38 -4.26
N GLN A 118 5.59 24.34 -4.90
CA GLN A 118 6.03 23.82 -6.19
C GLN A 118 5.28 24.46 -7.35
N GLY A 119 4.35 25.38 -7.09
CA GLY A 119 3.55 26.04 -8.11
C GLY A 119 2.58 25.11 -8.82
N VAL A 120 2.20 23.99 -8.21
CA VAL A 120 1.24 23.04 -8.79
C VAL A 120 -0.18 23.50 -8.50
N ARG A 121 -0.99 23.58 -9.54
CA ARG A 121 -2.43 23.84 -9.46
C ARG A 121 -3.20 22.65 -9.99
N VAL A 122 -4.08 22.10 -9.16
CA VAL A 122 -4.95 20.97 -9.52
C VAL A 122 -6.40 21.48 -9.56
N VAL A 123 -7.06 21.28 -10.69
CA VAL A 123 -8.48 21.58 -10.87
C VAL A 123 -9.22 20.33 -11.31
N ALA A 124 -10.37 20.11 -10.69
CA ALA A 124 -11.31 19.10 -11.10
C ALA A 124 -12.46 19.74 -11.87
N ASP A 125 -12.73 19.22 -13.05
CA ASP A 125 -13.95 19.45 -13.81
C ASP A 125 -14.73 18.12 -13.90
N ARG A 126 -15.98 18.16 -14.39
CA ARG A 126 -16.91 17.01 -14.40
C ARG A 126 -16.37 15.77 -15.09
N SER A 127 -15.51 15.91 -16.09
CA SER A 127 -14.96 14.80 -16.87
C SER A 127 -13.43 14.75 -16.89
N GLN A 128 -12.76 15.69 -16.24
CA GLN A 128 -11.31 15.84 -16.36
C GLN A 128 -10.68 16.42 -15.11
N ILE A 129 -9.51 15.88 -14.75
CA ILE A 129 -8.59 16.47 -13.79
C ILE A 129 -7.49 17.18 -14.58
N VAL A 130 -7.26 18.46 -14.31
CA VAL A 130 -6.22 19.28 -14.95
C VAL A 130 -5.18 19.66 -13.93
N VAL A 131 -3.91 19.38 -14.24
CA VAL A 131 -2.75 19.78 -13.44
C VAL A 131 -1.96 20.80 -14.26
N SER A 132 -1.83 22.01 -13.77
CA SER A 132 -1.11 23.10 -14.44
C SER A 132 -0.17 23.80 -13.48
N ARG A 133 0.64 24.74 -13.99
CA ARG A 133 1.31 25.72 -13.12
C ARG A 133 0.28 26.71 -12.57
N THR A 134 0.49 27.22 -11.37
CA THR A 134 -0.15 28.45 -10.89
C THR A 134 0.27 29.57 -11.84
N GLN A 135 -0.71 30.31 -12.37
CA GLN A 135 -0.59 31.20 -13.53
C GLN A 135 0.65 32.11 -13.50
N ALA A 136 1.70 31.66 -14.19
CA ALA A 136 2.79 32.45 -14.73
C ALA A 136 3.12 32.06 -16.19
N ASP A 137 2.35 31.13 -16.78
CA ASP A 137 2.64 30.58 -18.12
C ASP A 137 1.34 30.25 -18.86
N GLN A 138 0.51 31.27 -19.06
CA GLN A 138 -0.39 31.31 -20.22
C GLN A 138 0.38 32.08 -21.30
N PRO A 139 0.74 31.47 -22.44
CA PRO A 139 1.24 32.25 -23.56
C PRO A 139 0.10 33.16 -24.01
N SER A 140 0.27 34.47 -23.76
CA SER A 140 -0.57 35.55 -24.28
C SER A 140 -0.47 35.56 -25.80
N GLY A 141 -1.12 34.61 -26.46
CA GLY A 141 -1.31 34.55 -27.90
C GLY A 141 -2.56 35.33 -28.29
N VAL A 142 -2.52 36.66 -28.20
CA VAL A 142 -3.41 37.53 -28.98
C VAL A 142 -2.55 38.66 -29.51
N GLY A 143 -1.90 38.38 -30.64
CA GLY A 143 -1.37 39.43 -31.50
C GLY A 143 -2.53 40.34 -31.90
N ALA A 144 -2.41 41.61 -31.55
CA ALA A 144 -3.25 42.67 -32.06
C ALA A 144 -3.13 42.71 -33.58
N ALA A 145 -4.12 42.15 -34.28
CA ALA A 145 -4.28 42.32 -35.70
C ALA A 145 -4.91 43.70 -35.94
N THR A 146 -4.06 44.66 -36.29
CA THR A 146 -4.44 45.89 -36.99
C THR A 146 -5.14 45.51 -38.29
N VAL A 147 -6.40 45.92 -38.47
CA VAL A 147 -6.95 46.26 -39.79
C VAL A 147 -7.88 47.46 -39.60
N GLN A 148 -7.33 48.64 -39.88
CA GLN A 148 -8.14 49.81 -40.25
C GLN A 148 -8.78 49.51 -41.61
N ALA A 149 -10.09 49.67 -41.69
CA ALA A 149 -10.81 49.80 -42.94
C ALA A 149 -11.78 50.98 -42.82
N GLU A 150 -11.65 51.86 -43.81
CA GLU A 150 -12.49 53.00 -44.21
C GLU A 150 -12.44 54.30 -43.40
#